data_AF-H1YED7-F1
#
_entry.id   AF-H1YED7-F1
#
_cell.length_a   1.000
_cell.length_b   1.000
_cell.length_c   1.000
_cell.angle_alpha   90.00
_cell.angle_beta   90.00
_cell.angle_gamma   90.00
#
_symmetry.space_group_name_H-M   'P 1'
#
loop_
_entity.id
_entity.type
_entity.pdbx_description
1 polymer ?
#
loop_
_entity_poly.entity_id
_entity_poly.type
_entity_poly.pdbx_seq_one_letter_code
_entity_poly.pdbx_strand_id
1 'polypeptide(L)'
;MHSLKLIGRFYQDIFLANFLVTLSCIGLAFFYDNLAHKIFPMLFWFKVVALFMIFYLAIHNKKRELYYYQNLGISKQKLLVATSVFDMIVSFSLFITAYHFK
;
A
#
# COMPACT_ATOMS: atom_id res chain seq x y z
N MET A 1 -14.83 -13.29 14.12
CA MET A 1 -14.36 -11.88 14.03
C MET A 1 -12.90 -11.65 14.46
N HIS A 2 -12.13 -12.64 14.91
CA HIS A 2 -10.71 -12.45 15.31
C HIS A 2 -9.78 -12.15 14.13
N SER A 3 -9.97 -12.81 12.99
CA SER A 3 -9.09 -12.68 11.81
C SER A 3 -9.05 -11.27 11.22
N LEU A 4 -10.17 -10.53 11.24
CA LEU A 4 -10.25 -9.15 10.76
C LEU A 4 -9.47 -8.17 11.65
N LYS A 5 -9.51 -8.34 12.98
CA LYS A 5 -8.68 -7.54 13.91
C LYS A 5 -7.20 -7.77 13.68
N LEU A 6 -6.83 -9.01 13.37
CA LEU A 6 -5.46 -9.43 13.10
C LEU A 6 -4.92 -8.81 11.79
N ILE A 7 -5.73 -8.78 10.73
CA ILE A 7 -5.42 -8.07 9.47
C ILE A 7 -5.33 -6.56 9.71
N GLY A 8 -6.26 -5.99 10.48
CA GLY A 8 -6.29 -4.57 10.78
C GLY A 8 -5.05 -4.06 11.51
N ARG A 9 -4.54 -4.80 12.51
CA ARG A 9 -3.28 -4.42 13.19
C ARG A 9 -2.07 -4.46 12.28
N PHE A 10 -1.99 -5.45 11.40
CA PHE A 10 -0.91 -5.53 10.42
C PHE A 10 -1.01 -4.39 9.40
N TYR A 11 -2.22 -4.05 8.96
CA TYR A 11 -2.46 -2.91 8.08
C TYR A 11 -2.07 -1.59 8.74
N GLN A 12 -2.38 -1.38 10.02
CA GLN A 12 -2.05 -0.14 10.74
C GLN A 12 -0.54 0.15 10.77
N ASP A 13 0.29 -0.90 10.86
CA ASP A 13 1.75 -0.79 10.87
C ASP A 13 2.31 -0.33 9.51
N ILE A 14 1.72 -0.84 8.42
CA ILE A 14 2.10 -0.56 7.04
C ILE A 14 1.45 0.74 6.51
N PHE A 15 0.31 1.13 7.11
CA PHE A 15 -0.53 2.22 6.64
C PHE A 15 0.23 3.54 6.54
N LEU A 16 1.04 3.88 7.55
CA LEU A 16 1.76 5.15 7.56
C LEU A 16 2.77 5.25 6.42
N ALA A 17 3.52 4.16 6.18
CA ALA A 17 4.49 4.11 5.09
C ALA A 17 3.80 4.19 3.72
N ASN A 18 2.74 3.41 3.51
CA ASN A 18 1.96 3.46 2.27
C ASN A 18 1.27 4.80 2.03
N PHE A 19 0.79 5.45 3.09
CA PHE A 19 0.17 6.76 3.02
C PHE A 19 1.17 7.84 2.58
N LEU A 20 2.40 7.82 3.12
CA LEU A 20 3.47 8.73 2.70
C LEU A 20 3.84 8.53 1.22
N VAL A 21 3.95 7.28 0.77
CA VAL A 21 4.20 6.97 -0.65
C VAL A 21 3.06 7.54 -1.52
N THR A 22 1.81 7.36 -1.10
CA THR A 22 0.65 7.87 -1.85
C THR A 22 0.61 9.39 -1.89
N LEU A 23 0.93 10.07 -0.78
CA LEU A 23 1.09 11.52 -0.73
C LEU A 23 2.20 12.02 -1.66
N SER A 24 3.35 11.35 -1.68
CA SER A 24 4.46 11.72 -2.56
C SER A 24 4.08 11.59 -4.04
N CYS A 25 3.30 10.57 -4.36
CA CYS A 25 2.79 10.29 -5.70
C CYS A 25 1.80 11.37 -6.18
N ILE A 26 0.87 11.76 -5.31
CA ILE A 26 -0.09 12.85 -5.58
C ILE A 26 0.63 14.19 -5.68
N GLY A 27 1.56 14.50 -4.78
CA GLY A 27 2.34 15.73 -4.80
C GLY A 27 3.13 15.90 -6.10
N LEU A 28 3.74 14.81 -6.60
CA LEU A 28 4.39 14.80 -7.91
C LEU A 28 3.40 14.98 -9.05
N ALA A 29 2.22 14.35 -9.00
CA ALA A 29 1.19 14.52 -10.02
C ALA A 29 0.68 15.98 -10.13
N PHE A 30 0.52 16.68 -8.99
CA PHE A 30 0.15 18.10 -8.96
C PHE A 30 1.25 19.02 -9.50
N PHE A 31 2.52 18.73 -9.21
CA PHE A 31 3.63 19.57 -9.68
C PHE A 31 3.80 19.53 -11.21
N TYR A 32 3.53 18.38 -11.83
CA TYR A 32 3.73 18.15 -13.27
C TYR A 32 2.46 18.34 -14.11
N ASP A 33 1.65 19.34 -13.76
CA ASP A 33 0.31 19.65 -14.25
C ASP A 33 -0.05 19.21 -15.70
N ASN A 34 0.80 19.53 -16.69
CA ASN A 34 0.58 19.22 -18.12
C ASN A 34 1.13 17.87 -18.60
N LEU A 35 2.01 17.22 -17.81
CA LEU A 35 2.68 15.96 -18.13
C LEU A 35 2.21 14.79 -17.26
N ALA A 36 1.17 15.00 -16.43
CA ALA A 36 0.66 14.01 -15.49
C ALA A 36 0.39 12.63 -16.14
N HIS A 37 -0.16 12.61 -17.36
CA HIS A 37 -0.43 11.38 -18.11
C HIS A 37 0.84 10.58 -18.47
N LYS A 38 1.97 11.26 -18.75
CA LYS A 38 3.25 10.61 -19.04
C LYS A 38 3.93 10.08 -17.78
N ILE A 39 3.73 10.74 -16.66
CA ILE A 39 4.36 10.40 -15.38
C ILE A 39 3.57 9.32 -14.63
N PHE A 40 2.28 9.13 -14.94
CA PHE A 40 1.44 8.07 -14.36
C PHE A 40 2.07 6.66 -14.36
N PRO A 41 2.58 6.11 -15.48
CA PRO A 41 3.22 4.79 -15.46
C PRO A 41 4.48 4.76 -14.59
N MET A 42 5.25 5.85 -14.56
CA MET A 42 6.45 5.95 -13.72
C MET A 42 6.08 5.96 -12.23
N LEU A 43 5.05 6.71 -11.86
CA LEU A 43 4.49 6.76 -10.51
C LEU A 43 3.89 5.41 -10.08
N PHE A 44 3.25 4.70 -11.01
CA PHE A 44 2.75 3.35 -10.76
C PHE A 44 3.89 2.39 -10.40
N TRP A 45 4.96 2.36 -11.20
CA TRP A 45 6.13 1.51 -10.93
C TRP A 45 6.86 1.91 -9.64
N PHE A 46 7.02 3.21 -9.40
CA PHE A 46 7.55 3.72 -8.12
C PHE A 46 6.77 3.19 -6.93
N LYS A 47 5.44 3.23 -7.00
CA LYS A 47 4.57 2.72 -5.95
C LYS A 47 4.70 1.21 -5.79
N VAL A 48 4.75 0.43 -6.87
CA VAL A 48 4.96 -1.03 -6.82
C VAL A 48 6.26 -1.38 -6.09
N VAL A 49 7.36 -0.70 -6.41
CA VAL A 49 8.67 -0.90 -5.76
C VAL A 49 8.63 -0.52 -4.29
N ALA A 50 8.05 0.64 -3.96
CA ALA A 50 7.91 1.10 -2.58
C ALA A 50 7.09 0.11 -1.74
N LEU A 51 5.99 -0.39 -2.29
CA LEU A 51 5.10 -1.33 -1.63
C LEU A 51 5.79 -2.69 -1.40
N PHE A 52 6.60 -3.16 -2.37
CA PHE A 52 7.45 -4.33 -2.19
C PHE A 52 8.48 -4.14 -1.07
N MET A 53 9.13 -2.97 -1.00
CA MET A 53 10.12 -2.65 0.02
C MET A 53 9.50 -2.58 1.42
N ILE A 54 8.32 -1.95 1.54
CA ILE A 54 7.56 -1.88 2.79
C ILE A 54 7.15 -3.28 3.25
N PHE A 55 6.67 -4.12 2.34
CA PHE A 55 6.34 -5.52 2.67
C PHE A 55 7.56 -6.34 3.07
N TYR A 56 8.68 -6.16 2.38
CA TYR A 56 9.92 -6.83 2.75
C TYR A 56 10.34 -6.47 4.19
N LEU A 57 10.28 -5.18 4.53
CA LEU A 57 10.60 -4.69 5.86
C LEU A 57 9.60 -5.20 6.91
N ALA A 58 8.30 -5.18 6.61
CA ALA A 58 7.25 -5.69 7.49
C ALA A 58 7.43 -7.19 7.77
N ILE A 59 7.76 -7.98 6.74
CA ILE A 59 8.03 -9.42 6.90
C ILE A 59 9.28 -9.64 7.74
N HIS A 60 10.33 -8.84 7.52
CA HIS A 60 11.59 -8.97 8.24
C HIS A 60 11.46 -8.61 9.72
N ASN A 61 10.79 -7.50 10.03
CA ASN A 61 10.62 -7.01 11.41
C ASN A 61 9.62 -7.86 12.20
N LYS A 62 8.58 -8.39 11.53
CA LYS A 62 7.47 -9.08 12.21
C LYS A 62 7.44 -10.59 11.98
N LYS A 63 8.62 -11.21 11.79
CA LYS A 63 8.73 -12.67 11.60
C LYS A 63 7.97 -13.46 12.67
N ARG A 64 8.09 -13.08 13.94
CA ARG A 64 7.45 -13.76 15.08
C ARG A 64 5.92 -13.68 15.04
N GLU A 65 5.37 -12.51 14.72
CA GLU A 65 3.92 -12.35 14.57
C GLU A 65 3.43 -13.15 13.37
N LEU A 66 4.17 -13.15 12.26
CA LEU A 66 3.84 -13.95 11.06
C LEU A 66 3.78 -15.45 11.32
N TYR A 67 4.60 -15.99 12.22
CA TYR A 67 4.47 -17.38 12.67
C TYR A 67 3.19 -17.62 13.48
N TYR A 68 2.77 -16.66 14.30
CA TYR A 68 1.50 -16.72 15.01
C TYR A 68 0.30 -16.69 14.05
N TYR A 69 0.33 -15.82 13.03
CA TYR A 69 -0.68 -15.79 11.96
C TYR A 69 -0.75 -17.11 11.17
N GLN A 70 0.40 -17.75 10.92
CA GLN A 70 0.44 -19.07 10.25
C GLN A 70 -0.17 -20.18 11.10
N ASN A 71 0.09 -20.20 12.41
CA ASN A 71 -0.54 -21.17 13.33
C ASN A 71 -2.07 -21.03 13.40
N LEU A 72 -2.59 -19.84 13.09
CA LEU A 72 -4.03 -19.56 12.99
C LEU A 72 -4.62 -19.89 11.60
N GLY A 73 -3.84 -20.49 10.69
CA GLY A 73 -4.29 -20.88 9.35
C GLY A 73 -4.32 -19.74 8.32
N ILE A 74 -3.82 -18.55 8.66
CA ILE A 74 -3.72 -17.43 7.73
C ILE A 74 -2.33 -17.42 7.08
N SER A 75 -2.30 -17.70 5.78
CA SER A 75 -1.04 -17.64 5.01
C SER A 75 -0.55 -16.19 4.88
N LYS A 76 0.77 -16.01 4.99
CA LYS A 76 1.47 -14.72 4.80
C LYS A 76 1.07 -14.04 3.49
N GLN A 77 0.93 -14.84 2.42
CA GLN A 77 0.55 -14.36 1.09
C GLN A 77 -0.85 -13.76 1.07
N LYS A 78 -1.83 -14.37 1.75
CA LYS A 78 -3.20 -13.84 1.81
C LYS A 78 -3.23 -12.46 2.46
N LEU A 79 -2.44 -12.28 3.50
CA LEU A 79 -2.36 -11.03 4.26
C LEU A 79 -1.74 -9.92 3.39
N LEU A 80 -0.62 -10.22 2.73
CA LEU A 80 0.04 -9.30 1.79
C LEU A 80 -0.85 -8.92 0.61
N VAL A 81 -1.47 -9.90 -0.05
CA VAL A 81 -2.35 -9.67 -1.20
C VAL A 81 -3.56 -8.82 -0.79
N ALA A 82 -4.21 -9.15 0.34
CA ALA A 82 -5.35 -8.37 0.83
C ALA A 82 -4.96 -6.90 1.11
N THR A 83 -3.82 -6.68 1.77
CA THR A 83 -3.33 -5.31 2.04
C THR A 83 -2.92 -4.58 0.76
N SER A 84 -2.32 -5.27 -0.21
CA SER A 84 -1.88 -4.67 -1.47
C SER A 84 -3.05 -4.26 -2.36
N VAL A 85 -4.08 -5.12 -2.45
CA VAL A 85 -5.29 -4.83 -3.23
C VAL A 85 -6.03 -3.65 -2.63
N PHE A 86 -6.20 -3.62 -1.30
CA PHE A 86 -6.82 -2.50 -0.62
C PHE A 86 -6.07 -1.19 -0.85
N ASP A 87 -4.73 -1.22 -0.74
CA ASP A 87 -3.89 -0.03 -0.97
C ASP A 87 -3.97 0.49 -2.41
N MET A 88 -3.97 -0.41 -3.39
CA MET A 88 -4.17 -0.04 -4.80
C MET A 88 -5.52 0.65 -5.00
N ILE A 89 -6.61 0.10 -4.46
CA ILE A 89 -7.95 0.69 -4.56
C ILE A 89 -7.95 2.11 -3.99
N VAL A 90 -7.44 2.30 -2.77
CA VAL A 90 -7.36 3.62 -2.12
C VAL A 90 -6.57 4.60 -2.96
N SER A 91 -5.45 4.16 -3.52
CA SER A 91 -4.59 5.02 -4.33
C SER A 91 -5.23 5.41 -5.65
N PHE A 92 -5.89 4.48 -6.35
CA PHE A 92 -6.65 4.79 -7.56
C PHE A 92 -7.81 5.74 -7.28
N SER A 93 -8.56 5.52 -6.19
CA SER A 93 -9.63 6.44 -5.79
C SER A 93 -9.11 7.85 -5.54
N LEU A 94 -8.00 7.99 -4.81
CA LEU A 94 -7.38 9.30 -4.56
C LEU A 94 -6.89 9.96 -5.84
N PHE A 95 -6.30 9.20 -6.76
CA PHE A 95 -5.90 9.72 -8.07
C PHE A 95 -7.10 10.24 -8.86
N ILE A 96 -8.19 9.47 -8.95
CA ILE A 96 -9.41 9.89 -9.65
C ILE A 96 -9.98 11.17 -9.04
N THR A 97 -10.05 11.25 -7.70
CA THR A 97 -10.50 12.48 -7.02
C THR A 97 -9.58 13.65 -7.31
N ALA A 98 -8.25 13.45 -7.30
CA ALA A 98 -7.29 14.51 -7.62
C ALA A 98 -7.43 15.02 -9.07
N TYR A 99 -7.75 14.14 -10.01
CA TYR A 99 -8.03 14.52 -11.40
C TYR A 99 -9.38 15.24 -11.56
N HIS A 100 -10.41 14.86 -10.81
CA HIS A 100 -11.72 15.52 -10.87
C HIS A 100 -11.73 16.88 -10.16
N PHE A 101 -10.89 17.08 -9.15
CA PHE A 101 -10.80 18.35 -8.41
C PHE A 101 -10.02 19.43 -9.17
N LYS A 102 -9.39 19.06 -10.28
CA LYS A 102 -8.60 19.92 -11.15
C LYS A 102 -9.43 20.34 -12.37
#